data_AF-A0AAJ2DRJ7-F1
#
_entry.id   AF-A0AAJ2DRJ7-F1
#
_cell.length_a   1.000
_cell.length_b   1.000
_cell.length_c   1.000
_cell.angle_alpha   90.00
_cell.angle_beta   90.00
_cell.angle_gamma   90.00
#
_symmetry.space_group_name_H-M   'P 1'
#
loop_
_entity.id
_entity.type
_entity.pdbx_description
1 polymer ?
#
loop_
_entity_poly.entity_id
_entity_poly.type
_entity_poly.pdbx_seq_one_letter_code
_entity_poly.pdbx_strand_id
1 'polypeptide(L)'
;MVTETSSSESLAVAERVRELMSRHGIGKRQQTAELCRILDLSFSQGHRKLRGNSPWTIAQIRRVADAFDEPALKLFDAIDARPDDTEGAPHDAVLKLGVVEIPCTAWIGNALEPGTRPDFITQKVNGRWVVTRHEGVLLQEACDVHKIEILPRRADTDKPIIAVVDDDHASADNLHDYLEMTGFTAMAFYGLDAFLDALQSQVFDAVVIDWLFGAHTSAGAIKAVRESDNPDAPVFVLTGELMTGKASESEISQIIRDYNVTCFEKPARLGILVADLSKRLLRA
;
A
#
# COMPACT_ATOMS: atom_id res chain seq x y z
N MET A 1 25.60 -19.96 26.36
CA MET A 1 24.18 -19.68 26.04
C MET A 1 23.84 -19.88 24.56
N VAL A 2 24.53 -20.79 23.82
CA VAL A 2 24.33 -20.98 22.36
C VAL A 2 23.58 -22.29 22.04
N THR A 3 23.45 -23.19 23.01
CA THR A 3 22.94 -24.56 22.80
C THR A 3 21.41 -24.67 22.78
N GLU A 4 20.68 -23.83 23.51
CA GLU A 4 19.21 -23.92 23.62
C GLU A 4 18.47 -23.46 22.36
N THR A 5 18.94 -22.40 21.70
CA THR A 5 18.32 -21.86 20.47
C THR A 5 18.37 -22.86 19.32
N SER A 6 19.53 -23.52 19.13
CA SER A 6 19.72 -24.52 18.06
C SER A 6 18.84 -25.77 18.21
N SER A 7 18.50 -26.13 19.46
CA SER A 7 17.62 -27.26 19.75
C SER A 7 16.15 -26.92 19.45
N SER A 8 15.73 -25.70 19.74
CA SER A 8 14.37 -25.21 19.46
C SER A 8 14.12 -25.13 17.94
N GLU A 9 15.08 -24.57 17.20
CA GLU A 9 15.03 -24.50 15.74
C GLU A 9 14.99 -25.89 15.08
N SER A 10 15.83 -26.81 15.56
CA SER A 10 15.88 -28.19 15.05
C SER A 10 14.58 -28.95 15.29
N LEU A 11 13.90 -28.68 16.42
CA LEU A 11 12.59 -29.26 16.73
C LEU A 11 11.50 -28.70 15.83
N ALA A 12 11.49 -27.38 15.59
CA ALA A 12 10.52 -26.74 14.70
C ALA A 12 10.61 -27.26 13.25
N VAL A 13 11.83 -27.40 12.72
CA VAL A 13 12.05 -28.02 11.40
C VAL A 13 11.57 -29.48 11.40
N ALA A 14 11.83 -30.24 12.46
CA ALA A 14 11.39 -31.62 12.58
C ALA A 14 9.86 -31.78 12.62
N GLU A 15 9.14 -30.86 13.25
CA GLU A 15 7.68 -30.79 13.24
C GLU A 15 7.13 -30.59 11.82
N ARG A 16 7.64 -29.60 11.10
CA ARG A 16 7.23 -29.29 9.72
C ARG A 16 7.48 -30.45 8.76
N VAL A 17 8.61 -31.13 8.91
CA VAL A 17 8.90 -32.34 8.12
C VAL A 17 7.89 -33.45 8.42
N ARG A 18 7.50 -33.65 9.69
CA ARG A 18 6.46 -34.63 10.05
C ARG A 18 5.09 -34.25 9.49
N GLU A 19 4.74 -32.97 9.50
CA GLU A 19 3.49 -32.46 8.91
C GLU A 19 3.48 -32.63 7.39
N LEU A 20 4.56 -32.25 6.70
CA LEU A 20 4.74 -32.46 5.27
C LEU A 20 4.52 -33.93 4.92
N MET A 21 5.23 -34.84 5.59
CA MET A 21 5.06 -36.28 5.37
C MET A 21 3.62 -36.76 5.62
N SER A 22 2.95 -36.21 6.63
CA SER A 22 1.55 -36.55 6.93
C SER A 22 0.60 -36.08 5.81
N ARG A 23 0.81 -34.88 5.25
CA ARG A 23 0.02 -34.36 4.12
C ARG A 23 0.19 -35.20 2.85
N HIS A 24 1.38 -35.78 2.66
CA HIS A 24 1.67 -36.71 1.56
C HIS A 24 1.31 -38.18 1.89
N GLY A 25 0.51 -38.42 2.93
CA GLY A 25 -0.04 -39.75 3.25
C GLY A 25 0.90 -40.70 3.99
N ILE A 26 2.06 -40.23 4.46
CA ILE A 26 3.01 -41.05 5.21
C ILE A 26 2.62 -41.06 6.69
N GLY A 27 2.13 -42.21 7.15
CA GLY A 27 1.75 -42.40 8.55
C GLY A 27 2.93 -42.27 9.52
N LYS A 28 2.66 -41.82 10.75
CA LYS A 28 3.66 -41.55 11.81
C LYS A 28 4.69 -42.68 12.03
N ARG A 29 4.29 -43.94 11.85
CA ARG A 29 5.19 -45.12 12.00
C ARG A 29 6.19 -45.27 10.86
N GLN A 30 5.91 -44.70 9.69
CA GLN A 30 6.73 -44.81 8.47
C GLN A 30 7.64 -43.58 8.26
N GLN A 31 7.36 -42.45 8.93
CA GLN A 31 8.09 -41.18 8.76
C GLN A 31 9.61 -41.30 8.97
N THR A 32 10.04 -42.05 10.00
CA THR A 32 11.48 -42.28 10.24
C THR A 32 12.13 -43.05 9.10
N ALA A 33 11.47 -44.10 8.61
CA ALA A 33 12.00 -44.92 7.52
C ALA A 33 12.07 -44.10 6.22
N GLU A 34 11.04 -43.30 5.95
CA GLU A 34 10.99 -42.44 4.77
C GLU A 34 12.03 -41.32 4.82
N LEU A 35 12.23 -40.69 5.98
CA LEU A 35 13.31 -39.72 6.16
C LEU A 35 14.69 -40.33 5.91
N CYS A 36 14.92 -41.54 6.41
CA CYS A 36 16.18 -42.26 6.21
C CYS A 36 16.41 -42.58 4.74
N ARG A 37 15.36 -42.98 4.01
CA ARG A 37 15.40 -43.23 2.57
C ARG A 37 15.77 -41.97 1.78
N ILE A 38 15.17 -40.83 2.13
CA ILE A 38 15.40 -39.57 1.41
C ILE A 38 16.81 -39.02 1.67
N LEU A 39 17.25 -39.04 2.93
CA LEU A 39 18.50 -38.42 3.35
C LEU A 39 19.72 -39.35 3.37
N ASP A 40 19.51 -40.63 3.04
CA ASP A 40 20.53 -41.68 3.14
C ASP A 40 21.17 -41.75 4.54
N LEU A 41 20.32 -41.89 5.55
CA LEU A 41 20.70 -41.91 6.97
C LEU A 41 20.37 -43.25 7.62
N SER A 42 21.08 -43.57 8.70
CA SER A 42 20.68 -44.70 9.55
C SER A 42 19.38 -44.39 10.31
N PHE A 43 18.63 -45.44 10.66
CA PHE A 43 17.37 -45.31 11.38
C PHE A 43 17.49 -44.47 12.67
N SER A 44 18.55 -44.69 13.44
CA SER A 44 18.85 -43.93 14.67
C SER A 44 19.07 -42.44 14.39
N GLN A 45 19.75 -42.09 13.29
CA GLN A 45 19.99 -40.71 12.89
C GLN A 45 18.70 -40.02 12.42
N GLY A 46 17.89 -40.70 11.60
CA GLY A 46 16.58 -40.20 11.16
C GLY A 46 15.63 -39.97 12.34
N HIS A 47 15.56 -40.92 13.27
CA HIS A 47 14.72 -40.77 14.46
C HIS A 47 15.16 -39.60 15.35
N ARG A 48 16.48 -39.44 15.54
CA ARG A 48 17.04 -38.34 16.34
C ARG A 48 16.75 -36.97 15.70
N LYS A 49 16.76 -36.88 14.36
CA LYS A 49 16.37 -35.67 13.62
C LYS A 49 14.89 -35.33 13.73
N LEU A 50 13.99 -36.32 13.57
CA LEU A 50 12.54 -36.10 13.71
C LEU A 50 12.11 -35.72 15.14
N ARG A 51 12.95 -35.99 16.13
CA ARG A 51 12.76 -35.57 17.53
C ARG A 51 13.38 -34.21 17.87
N GLY A 52 14.03 -33.54 16.92
CA GLY A 52 14.74 -32.28 17.16
C GLY A 52 16.08 -32.42 17.89
N ASN A 53 16.52 -33.64 18.19
CA ASN A 53 17.76 -33.93 18.93
C ASN A 53 19.01 -33.90 18.04
N SER A 54 18.91 -33.38 16.82
CA SER A 54 20.02 -33.24 15.87
C SER A 54 19.78 -32.07 14.94
N PRO A 55 20.83 -31.27 14.67
CA PRO A 55 20.72 -30.11 13.80
C PRO A 55 20.36 -30.52 12.38
N TRP A 56 19.52 -29.71 11.72
CA TRP A 56 19.19 -29.83 10.30
C TRP A 56 20.11 -28.93 9.49
N THR A 57 20.66 -29.46 8.39
CA THR A 57 21.37 -28.63 7.42
C THR A 57 20.43 -28.18 6.32
N ILE A 58 20.71 -27.01 5.72
CA ILE A 58 19.94 -26.48 4.59
C ILE A 58 19.86 -27.49 3.44
N ALA A 59 20.95 -28.22 3.16
CA ALA A 59 20.99 -29.25 2.14
C ALA A 59 20.04 -30.43 2.44
N GLN A 60 19.91 -30.82 3.71
CA GLN A 60 18.97 -31.87 4.13
C GLN A 60 17.52 -31.41 4.02
N ILE A 61 17.23 -30.18 4.42
CA ILE A 61 15.88 -29.60 4.31
C ILE A 61 15.44 -29.54 2.85
N ARG A 62 16.32 -29.03 1.96
CA ARG A 62 16.07 -29.01 0.51
C ARG A 62 15.79 -30.39 -0.06
N ARG A 63 16.63 -31.38 0.25
CA ARG A 63 16.47 -32.74 -0.25
C ARG A 63 15.16 -33.41 0.19
N VAL A 64 14.68 -33.07 1.39
CA VAL A 64 13.34 -33.50 1.84
C VAL A 64 12.25 -32.79 1.04
N ALA A 65 12.33 -31.47 0.88
CA ALA A 65 11.34 -30.70 0.12
C ALA A 65 11.23 -31.17 -1.35
N ASP A 66 12.38 -31.36 -2.01
CA ASP A 66 12.47 -31.85 -3.38
C ASP A 66 11.84 -33.24 -3.55
N ALA A 67 11.96 -34.11 -2.54
CA ALA A 67 11.36 -35.45 -2.57
C ALA A 67 9.82 -35.43 -2.53
N PHE A 68 9.21 -34.32 -2.10
CA PHE A 68 7.77 -34.12 -2.02
C PHE A 68 7.25 -33.08 -3.02
N ASP A 69 8.11 -32.57 -3.91
CA ASP A 69 7.78 -31.52 -4.89
C ASP A 69 7.22 -30.23 -4.25
N GLU A 70 7.75 -29.88 -3.07
CA GLU A 70 7.34 -28.71 -2.30
C GLU A 70 8.48 -27.69 -2.17
N PRO A 71 8.21 -26.37 -2.15
CA PRO A 71 9.24 -25.36 -1.95
C PRO A 71 9.90 -25.49 -0.58
N ALA A 72 11.22 -25.61 -0.55
CA ALA A 72 11.98 -25.75 0.70
C ALA A 72 11.71 -24.61 1.71
N LEU A 73 11.32 -23.42 1.24
CA LEU A 73 10.98 -22.25 2.07
C LEU A 73 9.88 -22.57 3.10
N LYS A 74 8.89 -23.40 2.75
CA LYS A 74 7.82 -23.82 3.67
C LYS A 74 8.31 -24.64 4.86
N LEU A 75 9.50 -25.24 4.76
CA LEU A 75 10.14 -25.96 5.87
C LEU A 75 11.04 -25.05 6.72
N PHE A 76 11.38 -23.86 6.21
CA PHE A 76 12.21 -22.85 6.88
C PHE A 76 11.42 -21.85 7.72
N ASP A 77 10.13 -21.64 7.46
CA ASP A 77 9.30 -20.54 8.02
C ASP A 77 9.14 -20.56 9.55
N ALA A 78 10.24 -20.33 10.26
CA ALA A 78 10.34 -19.91 11.65
C ALA A 78 10.73 -18.43 11.77
N ILE A 79 10.85 -17.71 10.66
CA ILE A 79 11.09 -16.25 10.69
C ILE A 79 9.77 -15.48 10.49
N ASP A 80 8.82 -15.98 9.67
CA ASP A 80 7.59 -15.24 9.33
C ASP A 80 6.26 -15.98 9.63
N ALA A 81 6.27 -17.07 10.40
CA ALA A 81 5.05 -17.82 10.72
C ALA A 81 4.78 -17.93 12.23
N ARG A 82 4.86 -16.80 12.95
CA ARG A 82 3.74 -16.52 13.84
C ARG A 82 2.64 -16.01 12.91
N PRO A 83 1.43 -16.61 12.89
CA PRO A 83 0.27 -15.80 12.54
C PRO A 83 0.41 -14.53 13.37
N ASP A 84 0.15 -13.37 12.77
CA ASP A 84 0.15 -12.09 13.46
C ASP A 84 -0.97 -12.14 14.51
N ASP A 85 -0.75 -12.85 15.63
CA ASP A 85 -1.56 -12.91 16.86
C ASP A 85 -1.42 -11.56 17.60
N THR A 86 -1.17 -10.50 16.86
CA THR A 86 -1.29 -9.14 17.33
C THR A 86 -2.78 -8.91 17.53
N GLU A 87 -3.23 -8.99 18.78
CA GLU A 87 -4.60 -8.66 19.16
C GLU A 87 -4.96 -7.24 18.64
N GLY A 88 -6.20 -7.03 18.22
CA GLY A 88 -6.67 -5.73 17.69
C GLY A 88 -6.83 -5.71 16.17
N ALA A 89 -7.70 -4.82 15.68
CA ALA A 89 -7.94 -4.65 14.25
C ALA A 89 -6.90 -3.67 13.65
N PRO A 90 -6.38 -3.95 12.44
CA PRO A 90 -5.52 -3.00 11.75
C PRO A 90 -6.34 -1.77 11.31
N HIS A 91 -5.81 -0.59 11.59
CA HIS A 91 -6.40 0.69 11.20
C HIS A 91 -5.34 1.63 10.64
N ASP A 92 -5.70 2.37 9.59
CA ASP A 92 -4.90 3.48 9.10
C ASP A 92 -4.80 4.58 10.16
N ALA A 93 -3.58 4.98 10.47
CA ALA A 93 -3.28 5.92 11.53
C ALA A 93 -2.10 6.85 11.17
N VAL A 94 -1.86 7.83 12.02
CA VAL A 94 -0.67 8.68 11.98
C VAL A 94 0.08 8.55 13.29
N LEU A 95 1.32 8.10 13.22
CA LEU A 95 2.25 8.19 14.34
C LEU A 95 2.77 9.61 14.44
N LYS A 96 2.43 10.29 15.53
CA LYS A 96 2.86 11.65 15.82
C LYS A 96 3.94 11.64 16.90
N LEU A 97 5.14 12.06 16.50
CA LEU A 97 6.31 12.20 17.37
C LEU A 97 6.72 13.68 17.39
N GLY A 98 6.15 14.44 18.32
CA GLY A 98 6.32 15.89 18.38
C GLY A 98 5.70 16.59 17.17
N VAL A 99 6.54 17.19 16.31
CA VAL A 99 6.12 17.85 15.06
C VAL A 99 6.10 16.92 13.84
N VAL A 100 6.67 15.72 13.97
CA VAL A 100 6.75 14.77 12.86
C VAL A 100 5.49 13.90 12.85
N GLU A 101 4.86 13.81 11.68
CA GLU A 101 3.71 12.96 11.42
C GLU A 101 4.09 11.90 10.39
N ILE A 102 3.93 10.63 10.76
CA ILE A 102 4.32 9.47 9.94
C ILE A 102 3.08 8.61 9.71
N PRO A 103 2.63 8.42 8.45
CA PRO A 103 1.58 7.46 8.13
C PRO A 103 1.97 6.06 8.58
N CYS A 104 1.06 5.35 9.25
CA CYS A 104 1.31 4.00 9.74
C CYS A 104 0.00 3.20 9.79
N THR A 105 0.12 1.88 9.91
CA THR A 105 -0.99 1.01 10.29
C THR A 105 -0.82 0.66 11.78
N ALA A 106 -1.87 0.88 12.56
CA ALA A 106 -1.89 0.58 13.99
C ALA A 106 -2.90 -0.54 14.28
N TRP A 107 -2.50 -1.51 15.09
CA TRP A 107 -3.40 -2.54 15.60
C TRP A 107 -3.94 -2.04 16.94
N ILE A 108 -5.21 -1.66 16.90
CA ILE A 108 -5.86 -0.97 18.02
C ILE A 108 -6.49 -2.01 18.94
N GLY A 109 -6.07 -1.97 20.19
CA GLY A 109 -6.59 -2.80 21.27
C GLY A 109 -7.81 -2.17 21.94
N ASN A 110 -8.07 -2.62 23.17
CA ASN A 110 -9.18 -2.11 23.96
C ASN A 110 -8.93 -0.68 24.47
N ALA A 111 -9.99 -0.05 24.98
CA ALA A 111 -9.87 1.20 25.71
C ALA A 111 -8.88 1.07 26.88
N LEU A 112 -8.12 2.13 27.12
CA LEU A 112 -7.02 2.12 28.07
C LEU A 112 -7.54 2.03 29.51
N GLU A 113 -7.10 1.00 30.24
CA GLU A 113 -7.49 0.79 31.63
C GLU A 113 -6.83 1.85 32.56
N PRO A 114 -7.57 2.41 33.54
CA PRO A 114 -7.03 3.42 34.45
C PRO A 114 -5.75 2.96 35.16
N GLY A 115 -4.68 3.75 35.05
CA GLY A 115 -3.40 3.49 35.71
C GLY A 115 -2.39 2.71 34.88
N THR A 116 -2.76 2.20 33.71
CA THR A 116 -1.80 1.67 32.73
C THR A 116 -1.00 2.81 32.08
N ARG A 117 0.23 2.51 31.69
CA ARG A 117 1.16 3.46 31.05
C ARG A 117 1.90 2.78 29.90
N PRO A 118 1.20 2.40 28.81
CA PRO A 118 1.87 1.86 27.63
C PRO A 118 2.75 2.94 26.99
N ASP A 119 3.77 2.53 26.22
CA ASP A 119 4.68 3.49 25.57
C ASP A 119 3.95 4.36 24.53
N PHE A 120 2.97 3.75 23.85
CA PHE A 120 2.15 4.39 22.82
C PHE A 120 0.67 4.17 23.11
N ILE A 121 -0.12 5.15 22.71
CA ILE A 121 -1.58 5.12 22.77
C ILE A 121 -2.15 5.62 21.46
N THR A 122 -3.40 5.29 21.18
CA THR A 122 -4.12 5.87 20.05
C THR A 122 -5.41 6.54 20.45
N GLN A 123 -5.78 7.59 19.71
CA GLN A 123 -7.04 8.30 19.84
C GLN A 123 -7.59 8.63 18.46
N LYS A 124 -8.90 8.80 18.37
CA LYS A 124 -9.56 9.27 17.16
C LYS A 124 -9.69 10.79 17.20
N VAL A 125 -8.93 11.50 16.38
CA VAL A 125 -8.95 12.98 16.26
C VAL A 125 -9.43 13.34 14.87
N ASN A 126 -10.51 14.13 14.75
CA ASN A 126 -11.12 14.52 13.47
C ASN A 126 -11.40 13.32 12.53
N GLY A 127 -11.85 12.19 13.10
CA GLY A 127 -12.13 10.98 12.33
C GLY A 127 -10.93 10.10 11.99
N ARG A 128 -9.70 10.57 12.25
CA ARG A 128 -8.45 9.85 11.96
C ARG A 128 -7.84 9.27 13.23
N TRP A 129 -7.28 8.07 13.15
CA TRP A 129 -6.52 7.50 14.26
C TRP A 129 -5.14 8.16 14.36
N VAL A 130 -4.81 8.65 15.54
CA VAL A 130 -3.51 9.27 15.83
C VAL A 130 -2.86 8.46 16.93
N VAL A 131 -1.66 7.97 16.67
CA VAL A 131 -0.82 7.26 17.63
C VAL A 131 0.18 8.26 18.22
N THR A 132 0.24 8.37 19.54
CA THR A 132 1.14 9.27 20.25
C THR A 132 1.85 8.54 21.39
N ARG A 133 2.92 9.12 21.92
CA ARG A 133 3.50 8.65 23.18
C ARG A 133 2.58 8.95 24.34
N HIS A 134 2.53 8.05 25.31
CA HIS A 134 1.79 8.27 26.54
C HIS A 134 2.52 9.28 27.45
N GLU A 135 2.14 10.56 27.40
CA GLU A 135 2.78 11.63 28.19
C GLU A 135 2.22 11.81 29.61
N GLY A 136 1.42 10.85 30.11
CA GLY A 136 0.95 10.83 31.49
C GLY A 136 -0.25 11.74 31.79
N VAL A 137 -0.74 12.49 30.80
CA VAL A 137 -1.99 13.25 30.88
C VAL A 137 -3.15 12.35 30.47
N LEU A 138 -4.23 12.35 31.25
CA LEU A 138 -5.45 11.59 30.95
C LEU A 138 -6.04 12.08 29.62
N LEU A 139 -5.77 11.32 28.57
CA LEU A 139 -6.33 11.54 27.25
C LEU A 139 -7.67 10.78 27.21
N GLN A 140 -8.77 11.52 27.05
CA GLN A 140 -10.12 10.92 26.99
C GLN A 140 -10.18 9.97 25.78
N GLU A 141 -10.74 8.77 25.99
CA GLU A 141 -10.96 7.76 24.93
C GLU A 141 -9.69 7.23 24.24
N ALA A 142 -8.56 7.19 24.95
CA ALA A 142 -7.36 6.50 24.47
C ALA A 142 -7.56 4.98 24.44
N CYS A 143 -7.06 4.34 23.39
CA CYS A 143 -7.00 2.89 23.24
C CYS A 143 -5.54 2.42 23.24
N ASP A 144 -5.33 1.15 23.60
CA ASP A 144 -4.02 0.52 23.55
C ASP A 144 -3.57 0.28 22.10
N VAL A 145 -2.25 0.26 21.89
CA VAL A 145 -1.64 0.05 20.57
C VAL A 145 -0.72 -1.16 20.65
N HIS A 146 -1.15 -2.27 20.06
CA HIS A 146 -0.43 -3.54 20.17
C HIS A 146 0.69 -3.67 19.13
N LYS A 147 0.54 -3.03 17.97
CA LYS A 147 1.53 -2.98 16.90
C LYS A 147 1.40 -1.68 16.14
N ILE A 148 2.55 -1.13 15.78
CA ILE A 148 2.67 -0.01 14.86
C ILE A 148 3.54 -0.50 13.71
N GLU A 149 2.93 -0.60 12.53
CA GLU A 149 3.66 -0.88 11.30
C GLU A 149 3.87 0.44 10.56
N ILE A 150 5.13 0.88 10.52
CA ILE A 150 5.54 1.99 9.69
C ILE A 150 6.02 1.38 8.39
N LEU A 151 5.23 1.53 7.34
CA LEU A 151 5.66 1.28 5.98
C LEU A 151 6.25 2.60 5.47
N PRO A 152 7.59 2.72 5.36
CA PRO A 152 8.18 3.94 4.84
C PRO A 152 7.74 4.09 3.40
N ARG A 153 6.81 5.01 3.16
CA ARG A 153 6.46 5.41 1.80
C ARG A 153 7.67 6.16 1.26
N ARG A 154 8.48 5.51 0.43
CA ARG A 154 9.38 6.26 -0.44
C ARG A 154 8.47 7.01 -1.39
N ALA A 155 8.58 8.34 -1.43
CA ALA A 155 7.86 9.18 -2.39
C ALA A 155 8.01 8.66 -3.85
N ASP A 156 9.07 7.90 -4.14
CA ASP A 156 9.29 7.23 -5.44
C ASP A 156 8.40 6.01 -5.73
N THR A 157 7.57 5.52 -4.80
CA THR A 157 6.76 4.28 -4.98
C THR A 157 5.26 4.51 -5.08
N ASP A 158 4.75 5.65 -4.62
CA ASP A 158 3.38 6.07 -4.93
C ASP A 158 3.46 6.84 -6.25
N LYS A 159 3.19 6.14 -7.36
CA LYS A 159 3.02 6.79 -8.65
C LYS A 159 1.96 7.90 -8.49
N PRO A 160 2.25 9.16 -8.83
CA PRO A 160 1.29 10.24 -8.65
C PRO A 160 -0.04 9.92 -9.35
N ILE A 161 -1.15 10.18 -8.65
CA ILE A 161 -2.51 9.85 -9.10
C ILE A 161 -3.07 11.05 -9.87
N ILE A 162 -3.36 10.83 -11.15
CA ILE A 162 -3.80 11.85 -12.09
C ILE A 162 -5.25 11.59 -12.46
N ALA A 163 -6.13 12.55 -12.18
CA ALA A 163 -7.49 12.51 -12.72
C ALA A 163 -7.47 12.92 -14.20
N VAL A 164 -8.08 12.11 -15.05
CA VAL A 164 -8.34 12.43 -16.46
C VAL A 164 -9.84 12.57 -16.63
N VAL A 165 -10.32 13.77 -17.00
CA VAL A 165 -11.74 14.07 -17.09
C VAL A 165 -12.06 14.56 -18.49
N ASP A 166 -12.79 13.78 -19.29
CA ASP A 166 -13.15 14.11 -20.68
C ASP A 166 -14.43 13.31 -21.04
N ASP A 167 -15.45 13.94 -21.64
CA ASP A 167 -16.69 13.23 -22.03
C ASP A 167 -16.49 12.34 -23.27
N ASP A 168 -15.43 12.56 -24.05
CA ASP A 168 -15.00 11.62 -25.07
C ASP A 168 -14.19 10.47 -24.45
N HIS A 169 -14.85 9.31 -24.31
CA HIS A 169 -14.25 8.08 -23.79
C HIS A 169 -12.93 7.71 -24.48
N ALA A 170 -12.85 7.86 -25.82
CA ALA A 170 -11.65 7.49 -26.55
C ALA A 170 -10.46 8.41 -26.23
N SER A 171 -10.70 9.72 -26.08
CA SER A 171 -9.72 10.70 -25.61
C SER A 171 -9.27 10.40 -24.18
N ALA A 172 -10.22 10.18 -23.27
CA ALA A 172 -9.96 9.87 -21.86
C ALA A 172 -9.12 8.60 -21.70
N ASP A 173 -9.51 7.50 -22.35
CA ASP A 173 -8.83 6.20 -22.25
C ASP A 173 -7.41 6.27 -22.84
N ASN A 174 -7.25 6.97 -23.98
CA ASN A 174 -5.93 7.15 -24.59
C ASN A 174 -4.98 7.95 -23.68
N LEU A 175 -5.47 9.02 -23.05
CA LEU A 175 -4.67 9.80 -22.12
C LEU A 175 -4.37 9.00 -20.84
N HIS A 176 -5.33 8.25 -20.32
CA HIS A 176 -5.14 7.32 -19.20
C HIS A 176 -4.01 6.33 -19.50
N ASP A 177 -4.09 5.61 -20.64
CA ASP A 177 -3.10 4.60 -21.01
C ASP A 177 -1.71 5.20 -21.20
N TYR A 178 -1.64 6.40 -21.79
CA TYR A 178 -0.38 7.12 -21.96
C TYR A 178 0.24 7.55 -20.62
N LEU A 179 -0.57 8.01 -19.66
CA LEU A 179 -0.10 8.36 -18.32
C LEU A 179 0.39 7.13 -17.54
N GLU A 180 -0.35 6.02 -17.61
CA GLU A 180 0.07 4.74 -17.00
C GLU A 180 1.41 4.24 -17.56
N MET A 181 1.57 4.27 -18.88
CA MET A 181 2.82 3.91 -19.55
C MET A 181 4.01 4.80 -19.18
N THR A 182 3.75 6.06 -18.81
CA THR A 182 4.80 7.03 -18.46
C THR A 182 5.12 7.06 -16.96
N GLY A 183 4.49 6.18 -16.17
CA GLY A 183 4.82 5.97 -14.77
C GLY A 183 3.91 6.70 -13.77
N PHE A 184 2.76 7.23 -14.23
CA PHE A 184 1.72 7.77 -13.36
C PHE A 184 0.65 6.71 -13.05
N THR A 185 -0.18 6.98 -12.05
CA THR A 185 -1.44 6.27 -11.86
C THR A 185 -2.54 7.16 -12.45
N ALA A 186 -3.34 6.70 -13.39
CA ALA A 186 -4.39 7.50 -13.98
C ALA A 186 -5.79 7.00 -13.59
N MET A 187 -6.74 7.92 -13.40
CA MET A 187 -8.15 7.61 -13.20
C MET A 187 -8.98 8.38 -14.21
N ALA A 188 -9.66 7.66 -15.12
CA ALA A 188 -10.50 8.25 -16.15
C ALA A 188 -11.94 8.50 -15.63
N PHE A 189 -12.46 9.69 -15.91
CA PHE A 189 -13.81 10.13 -15.60
C PHE A 189 -14.45 10.68 -16.86
N TYR A 190 -15.59 10.10 -17.25
CA TYR A 190 -16.27 10.44 -18.50
C TYR A 190 -17.34 11.54 -18.34
N GLY A 191 -17.28 12.27 -17.23
CA GLY A 191 -18.24 13.30 -16.88
C GLY A 191 -17.89 13.99 -15.57
N LEU A 192 -18.40 15.20 -15.41
CA LEU A 192 -18.09 16.05 -14.26
C LEU A 192 -18.64 15.49 -12.94
N ASP A 193 -19.84 14.92 -12.93
CA ASP A 193 -20.47 14.41 -11.70
C ASP A 193 -19.65 13.29 -11.07
N ALA A 194 -19.22 12.30 -11.87
CA ALA A 194 -18.38 11.20 -11.39
C ALA A 194 -17.02 11.67 -10.85
N PHE A 195 -16.45 12.70 -11.47
CA PHE A 195 -15.21 13.32 -10.99
C PHE A 195 -15.42 14.07 -9.66
N LEU A 196 -16.50 14.84 -9.54
CA LEU A 196 -16.85 15.56 -8.33
C LEU A 196 -17.13 14.64 -7.15
N ASP A 197 -17.79 13.49 -7.39
CA ASP A 197 -17.99 12.46 -6.37
C ASP A 197 -16.66 11.84 -5.92
N ALA A 198 -15.77 11.54 -6.87
CA ALA A 198 -14.45 10.99 -6.56
C ALA A 198 -13.59 11.95 -5.72
N LEU A 199 -13.66 13.26 -5.99
CA LEU A 199 -12.94 14.29 -5.23
C LEU A 199 -13.29 14.30 -3.73
N GLN A 200 -14.42 13.74 -3.31
CA GLN A 200 -14.80 13.67 -1.89
C GLN A 200 -14.05 12.58 -1.10
N SER A 201 -13.46 11.61 -1.80
CA SER A 201 -12.85 10.43 -1.18
C SER A 201 -11.44 10.11 -1.68
N GLN A 202 -11.04 10.73 -2.80
CA GLN A 202 -9.74 10.55 -3.43
C GLN A 202 -9.00 11.88 -3.53
N VAL A 203 -7.74 11.88 -3.11
CA VAL A 203 -6.82 12.99 -3.34
C VAL A 203 -6.09 12.75 -4.66
N PHE A 204 -6.12 13.74 -5.55
CA PHE A 204 -5.39 13.70 -6.82
C PHE A 204 -4.15 14.58 -6.74
N ASP A 205 -3.05 14.07 -7.29
CA ASP A 205 -1.79 14.81 -7.39
C ASP A 205 -1.81 15.78 -8.56
N ALA A 206 -2.57 15.50 -9.62
CA ALA A 206 -2.86 16.43 -10.69
C ALA A 206 -4.20 16.11 -11.36
N VAL A 207 -4.70 17.07 -12.13
CA VAL A 207 -5.94 16.92 -12.90
C VAL A 207 -5.70 17.35 -14.34
N VAL A 208 -6.06 16.49 -15.29
CA VAL A 208 -6.18 16.83 -16.72
C VAL A 208 -7.65 16.77 -17.08
N ILE A 209 -8.23 17.90 -17.47
CA ILE A 209 -9.69 18.05 -17.66
C ILE A 209 -9.98 18.71 -19.00
N ASP A 210 -10.98 18.23 -19.73
CA ASP A 210 -11.50 18.94 -20.89
C ASP A 210 -12.19 20.24 -20.49
N TRP A 211 -12.20 21.25 -21.35
CA TRP A 211 -12.88 22.50 -21.04
C TRP A 211 -14.40 22.36 -21.13
N LEU A 212 -14.88 21.60 -22.13
CA LEU A 212 -16.29 21.55 -22.52
C LEU A 212 -16.85 20.15 -22.32
N PHE A 213 -17.98 20.05 -21.64
CA PHE A 213 -18.73 18.80 -21.40
C PHE A 213 -20.17 19.01 -21.86
N GLY A 214 -20.47 18.63 -23.10
CA GLY A 214 -21.74 18.99 -23.75
C GLY A 214 -22.02 20.51 -23.74
N ALA A 215 -22.98 20.95 -22.92
CA ALA A 215 -23.35 22.37 -22.77
C ALA A 215 -22.71 23.05 -21.53
N HIS A 216 -21.90 22.32 -20.75
CA HIS A 216 -21.30 22.77 -19.51
C HIS A 216 -19.79 22.97 -19.65
N THR A 217 -19.21 23.79 -18.79
CA THR A 217 -17.76 23.98 -18.72
C THR A 217 -17.18 23.37 -17.45
N SER A 218 -15.88 23.03 -17.47
CA SER A 218 -15.18 22.50 -16.30
C SER A 218 -14.83 23.54 -15.23
N ALA A 219 -15.20 24.82 -15.41
CA ALA A 219 -14.93 25.89 -14.45
C ALA A 219 -15.34 25.54 -13.01
N GLY A 220 -16.52 24.94 -12.84
CA GLY A 220 -17.02 24.50 -11.52
C GLY A 220 -16.18 23.37 -10.92
N ALA A 221 -15.74 22.42 -11.74
CA ALA A 221 -14.89 21.31 -11.31
C ALA A 221 -13.47 21.79 -10.93
N ILE A 222 -12.91 22.75 -11.67
CA ILE A 222 -11.61 23.36 -11.34
C ILE A 222 -11.69 24.08 -9.99
N LYS A 223 -12.78 24.80 -9.74
CA LYS A 223 -13.03 25.40 -8.43
C LYS A 223 -13.13 24.34 -7.32
N ALA A 224 -13.82 23.23 -7.56
CA ALA A 224 -13.92 22.14 -6.59
C ALA A 224 -12.55 21.50 -6.27
N VAL A 225 -11.66 21.36 -7.25
CA VAL A 225 -10.27 20.91 -7.01
C VAL A 225 -9.54 21.85 -6.05
N ARG A 226 -9.74 23.16 -6.20
CA ARG A 226 -9.13 24.19 -5.33
C ARG A 226 -9.73 24.22 -3.92
N GLU A 227 -10.87 23.58 -3.72
CA GLU A 227 -11.54 23.42 -2.42
C GLU A 227 -11.31 22.00 -1.83
N SER A 228 -10.56 21.14 -2.51
CA SER A 228 -10.26 19.76 -2.10
C SER A 228 -9.07 19.66 -1.13
N ASP A 229 -8.76 18.44 -0.71
CA ASP A 229 -7.62 18.12 0.17
C ASP A 229 -6.24 18.44 -0.45
N ASN A 230 -6.16 18.60 -1.78
CA ASN A 230 -4.96 19.06 -2.47
C ASN A 230 -5.28 20.30 -3.34
N PRO A 231 -5.42 21.49 -2.74
CA PRO A 231 -5.78 22.70 -3.48
C PRO A 231 -4.68 23.15 -4.45
N ASP A 232 -3.42 22.78 -4.20
CA ASP A 232 -2.27 23.15 -5.03
C ASP A 232 -2.03 22.20 -6.21
N ALA A 233 -2.86 21.16 -6.38
CA ALA A 233 -2.75 20.21 -7.48
C ALA A 233 -2.69 20.95 -8.83
N PRO A 234 -1.66 20.70 -9.68
CA PRO A 234 -1.61 21.26 -11.02
C PRO A 234 -2.81 20.79 -11.84
N VAL A 235 -3.49 21.77 -12.45
CA VAL A 235 -4.66 21.54 -13.31
C VAL A 235 -4.30 21.90 -14.75
N PHE A 236 -4.50 20.93 -15.63
CA PHE A 236 -4.29 21.01 -17.06
C PHE A 236 -5.63 21.01 -17.77
N VAL A 237 -5.95 22.08 -18.49
CA VAL A 237 -7.20 22.21 -19.23
C VAL A 237 -6.94 21.93 -20.70
N LEU A 238 -7.60 20.92 -21.26
CA LEU A 238 -7.61 20.67 -22.70
C LEU A 238 -8.75 21.49 -23.33
N THR A 239 -8.50 22.15 -24.46
CA THR A 239 -9.56 22.93 -25.13
C THR A 239 -9.33 22.97 -26.64
N GLY A 240 -10.39 22.82 -27.43
CA GLY A 240 -10.35 22.95 -28.89
C GLY A 240 -10.61 24.37 -29.41
N GLU A 241 -10.91 25.33 -28.53
CA GLU A 241 -11.50 26.63 -28.93
C GLU A 241 -10.54 27.83 -28.80
N LEU A 242 -9.28 27.63 -28.42
CA LEU A 242 -8.33 28.74 -28.26
C LEU A 242 -8.11 29.54 -29.55
N MET A 243 -8.36 28.95 -30.72
CA MET A 243 -8.21 29.61 -32.03
C MET A 243 -9.52 30.15 -32.61
N THR A 244 -10.69 29.82 -32.05
CA THR A 244 -11.99 30.15 -32.67
C THR A 244 -12.63 31.45 -32.15
N GLY A 245 -12.11 32.02 -31.05
CA GLY A 245 -12.32 33.41 -30.66
C GLY A 245 -13.76 33.80 -30.30
N LYS A 246 -14.58 32.87 -29.77
CA LYS A 246 -15.97 33.16 -29.39
C LYS A 246 -16.28 32.64 -27.99
N ALA A 247 -16.57 33.56 -27.07
CA ALA A 247 -17.11 33.36 -25.73
C ALA A 247 -16.26 32.56 -24.71
N SER A 248 -15.58 31.48 -25.10
CA SER A 248 -14.80 30.64 -24.18
C SER A 248 -13.47 31.27 -23.73
N GLU A 249 -12.86 32.13 -24.56
CA GLU A 249 -11.54 32.73 -24.25
C GLU A 249 -11.55 33.60 -22.98
N SER A 250 -12.61 34.38 -22.73
CA SER A 250 -12.70 35.23 -21.53
C SER A 250 -12.86 34.42 -20.25
N GLU A 251 -13.66 33.35 -20.28
CA GLU A 251 -13.83 32.46 -19.12
C GLU A 251 -12.55 31.66 -18.85
N ILE A 252 -11.93 31.11 -19.89
CA ILE A 252 -10.65 30.40 -19.77
C ILE A 252 -9.58 31.34 -19.21
N SER A 253 -9.50 32.58 -19.71
CA SER A 253 -8.56 33.60 -19.21
C SER A 253 -8.78 33.93 -17.73
N GLN A 254 -10.05 33.93 -17.30
CA GLN A 254 -10.38 34.16 -15.90
C GLN A 254 -9.97 32.98 -15.03
N ILE A 255 -10.25 31.74 -15.45
CA ILE A 255 -9.84 30.54 -14.73
C ILE A 255 -8.31 30.40 -14.64
N ILE A 256 -7.57 30.74 -15.71
CA ILE A 256 -6.10 30.78 -15.68
C ILE A 256 -5.60 31.74 -14.60
N ARG A 257 -6.21 32.92 -14.50
CA ARG A 257 -5.82 33.97 -13.55
C ARG A 257 -6.19 33.60 -12.11
N ASP A 258 -7.40 33.10 -11.91
CA ASP A 258 -7.98 32.90 -10.59
C ASP A 258 -7.53 31.58 -9.96
N TYR A 259 -7.22 30.56 -10.78
CA TYR A 259 -6.93 29.21 -10.31
C TYR A 259 -5.60 28.64 -10.81
N ASN A 260 -4.75 29.44 -11.48
CA ASN A 260 -3.41 29.05 -11.92
C ASN A 260 -3.39 27.74 -12.73
N VAL A 261 -4.30 27.61 -13.69
CA VAL A 261 -4.38 26.43 -14.56
C VAL A 261 -3.52 26.59 -15.82
N THR A 262 -3.16 25.47 -16.45
CA THR A 262 -2.40 25.48 -17.71
C THR A 262 -3.25 24.92 -18.83
N CYS A 263 -3.43 25.71 -19.89
CA CYS A 263 -4.27 25.31 -21.02
C CYS A 263 -3.44 24.72 -22.16
N PHE A 264 -3.93 23.64 -22.74
CA PHE A 264 -3.39 22.98 -23.93
C PHE A 264 -4.46 22.94 -25.02
N GLU A 265 -4.08 23.29 -26.24
CA GLU A 265 -4.97 23.22 -27.39
C GLU A 265 -5.09 21.77 -27.90
N LYS A 266 -6.32 21.32 -28.19
CA LYS A 266 -6.58 20.04 -28.86
C LYS A 266 -6.29 20.16 -30.38
N PRO A 267 -5.58 19.20 -31.03
CA PRO A 267 -5.05 17.97 -30.46
C PRO A 267 -3.76 18.21 -29.65
N ALA A 268 -3.80 17.87 -28.36
CA ALA A 268 -2.70 18.12 -27.46
C ALA A 268 -1.54 17.16 -27.75
N ARG A 269 -0.31 17.68 -27.71
CA ARG A 269 0.90 16.85 -27.80
C ARG A 269 1.15 16.20 -26.44
N LEU A 270 0.67 14.98 -26.25
CA LEU A 270 0.70 14.26 -24.96
C LEU A 270 2.11 14.22 -24.32
N GLY A 271 3.16 14.06 -25.10
CA GLY A 271 4.54 14.10 -24.59
C GLY A 271 4.95 15.44 -23.95
N ILE A 272 4.43 16.57 -24.46
CA ILE A 272 4.69 17.90 -23.87
C ILE A 272 3.88 18.06 -22.59
N LEU A 273 2.61 17.63 -22.59
CA LEU A 273 1.75 17.66 -21.42
C LEU A 273 2.38 16.86 -20.27
N VAL A 274 2.80 15.62 -20.52
CA VAL A 274 3.43 14.76 -19.51
C VAL A 274 4.77 15.32 -19.02
N ALA A 275 5.56 15.95 -19.90
CA ALA A 275 6.79 16.60 -19.48
C ALA A 275 6.54 17.78 -18.50
N ASP A 276 5.50 18.61 -18.76
CA ASP A 276 5.14 19.70 -17.84
C ASP A 276 4.50 19.17 -16.55
N LEU A 277 3.65 18.15 -16.65
CA LEU A 277 3.07 17.42 -15.51
C LEU A 277 4.19 16.93 -14.57
N SER A 278 5.14 16.17 -15.11
CA SER A 278 6.29 15.64 -14.36
C SER A 278 7.09 16.74 -13.68
N LYS A 279 7.35 17.84 -14.40
CA LYS A 279 8.10 18.98 -13.89
C LYS A 279 7.40 19.67 -12.72
N ARG A 280 6.06 19.75 -12.72
CA ARG A 280 5.29 20.38 -11.64
C ARG A 280 5.24 19.49 -10.42
N LEU A 281 5.04 18.18 -10.61
CA LEU A 281 4.97 17.22 -9.52
C LEU A 281 6.34 17.00 -8.83
N LEU A 282 7.46 17.10 -9.56
CA LEU A 282 8.81 17.02 -8.97
C LEU A 282 9.26 18.29 -8.22
N ARG A 283 8.49 19.38 -8.28
CA ARG A 283 8.82 20.67 -7.65
C ARG A 283 7.95 20.98 -6.42
N ALA A 284 6.90 20.18 -6.18
CA ALA A 284 6.03 20.26 -5.01
C ALA A 284 6.64 19.44 -3.86
#